data_AF-A0A4R1WWE8-F1
#
_entry.id   AF-A0A4R1WWE8-F1
#
_cell.length_a   1.000
_cell.length_b   1.000
_cell.length_c   1.000
_cell.angle_alpha   90.00
_cell.angle_beta   90.00
_cell.angle_gamma   90.00
#
_symmetry.space_group_name_H-M   'P 1'
#
loop_
_entity.id
_entity.type
_entity.pdbx_description
1 polymer ?
#
loop_
_entity_poly.entity_id
_entity_poly.type
_entity_poly.pdbx_seq_one_letter_code
_entity_poly.pdbx_strand_id
1 'polypeptide(L)'
;MTRLPRGPRRLSRLLAEHPLPQLLDAGVRCSVNADDPLLFGSDLVAEYEVCRTVLGLSDEALADVARTSFVSSAAPGPVIVRALSDIDVWLG
;
A
#
# COMPACT_ATOMS: atom_id res chain seq x y z
N MET A 1 26.67 -29.97 -7.36
CA MET A 1 25.43 -29.28 -6.94
C MET A 1 25.46 -27.87 -7.50
N THR A 2 24.91 -27.67 -8.70
CA THR A 2 24.97 -26.40 -9.42
C THR A 2 23.80 -25.53 -8.98
N ARG A 3 24.07 -24.35 -8.41
CA ARG A 3 23.03 -23.34 -8.13
C ARG A 3 22.39 -22.93 -9.45
N LEU A 4 21.06 -23.06 -9.53
CA LEU A 4 20.28 -22.50 -10.64
C LEU A 4 20.40 -20.96 -10.64
N PRO A 5 20.51 -20.32 -11.81
CA PRO A 5 20.55 -18.87 -11.92
C PRO A 5 19.17 -18.29 -11.53
N ARG A 6 19.16 -17.30 -10.64
CA ARG A 6 17.96 -16.50 -10.35
C ARG A 6 17.67 -15.62 -11.55
N GLY A 7 16.81 -16.09 -12.45
CA GLY A 7 16.27 -15.29 -13.55
C GLY A 7 15.47 -14.07 -13.04
N PRO A 8 15.22 -13.07 -13.89
CA PRO A 8 14.51 -11.85 -13.50
C PRO A 8 13.09 -12.21 -13.03
N ARG A 9 12.69 -11.69 -11.86
CA ARG A 9 11.42 -11.99 -11.21
C ARG A 9 10.25 -11.67 -12.15
N ARG A 10 9.45 -12.68 -12.46
CA ARG A 10 8.25 -12.65 -13.32
C ARG A 10 7.06 -11.86 -12.73
N LEU A 11 7.30 -10.97 -11.75
CA LEU A 11 6.29 -10.25 -10.98
C LEU A 11 5.96 -8.86 -11.56
N SER A 12 6.85 -8.28 -12.37
CA SER A 12 6.69 -6.90 -12.87
C SER A 12 5.49 -6.70 -13.79
N ARG A 13 5.10 -7.72 -14.58
CA ARG A 13 3.87 -7.65 -15.41
C ARG A 13 2.58 -7.66 -14.58
N LEU A 14 2.58 -8.35 -13.43
CA LEU A 14 1.39 -8.46 -12.57
C LEU A 14 1.11 -7.18 -11.79
N LEU A 15 2.15 -6.39 -11.50
CA LEU A 15 1.98 -5.11 -10.81
C LEU A 15 1.34 -4.04 -11.71
N ALA A 16 1.67 -4.02 -13.01
CA ALA A 16 1.02 -3.11 -13.96
C ALA A 16 -0.48 -3.43 -14.16
N GLU A 17 -0.88 -4.67 -13.91
CA GLU A 17 -2.28 -5.14 -13.96
C GLU A 17 -2.90 -5.26 -12.56
N HIS A 18 -2.26 -4.69 -11.52
CA HIS A 18 -2.75 -4.80 -10.15
C HIS A 18 -4.13 -4.16 -10.01
N PRO A 19 -5.11 -4.80 -9.33
CA PRO A 19 -6.50 -4.33 -9.31
C PRO A 19 -6.73 -3.07 -8.45
N LEU A 20 -5.74 -2.68 -7.64
CA LEU A 20 -5.90 -1.60 -6.65
C LEU A 20 -6.38 -0.27 -7.29
N PRO A 21 -5.77 0.26 -8.37
CA PRO A 21 -6.25 1.50 -8.97
C PRO A 21 -7.71 1.40 -9.44
N GLN A 22 -8.11 0.30 -10.10
CA GLN A 22 -9.50 0.15 -10.56
C GLN A 22 -10.50 0.02 -9.39
N LEU A 23 -10.09 -0.61 -8.29
CA LEU A 23 -10.92 -0.72 -7.09
C LEU A 23 -11.12 0.66 -6.44
N LEU A 24 -10.05 1.45 -6.33
CA LEU A 24 -10.13 2.81 -5.79
C LEU A 24 -10.98 3.73 -6.68
N ASP A 25 -10.80 3.68 -8.01
CA ASP A 25 -11.62 4.43 -8.97
C ASP A 25 -13.11 4.04 -8.91
N ALA A 26 -13.40 2.78 -8.57
CA ALA A 26 -14.76 2.29 -8.35
C ALA A 26 -15.33 2.65 -6.96
N GLY A 27 -14.59 3.37 -6.12
CA GLY A 27 -15.00 3.76 -4.77
C GLY A 27 -14.91 2.64 -3.72
N VAL A 28 -14.21 1.55 -4.03
CA VAL A 28 -13.97 0.48 -3.05
C VAL A 28 -12.95 0.95 -2.03
N ARG A 29 -13.28 0.80 -0.74
CA ARG A 29 -12.36 1.12 0.36
C ARG A 29 -11.27 0.05 0.45
N CYS A 30 -10.03 0.41 0.14
CA CYS A 30 -8.86 -0.48 0.20
C CYS A 30 -7.79 0.01 1.18
N SER A 31 -7.02 -0.92 1.74
CA SER A 31 -5.81 -0.67 2.54
C SER A 31 -4.59 -1.31 1.87
N VAL A 32 -3.39 -0.81 2.20
CA VAL A 32 -2.10 -1.41 1.79
C VAL A 32 -1.38 -1.94 3.02
N ASN A 33 -0.86 -3.16 2.93
CA ASN A 33 -0.24 -3.89 4.03
C ASN A 33 1.04 -4.59 3.53
N ALA A 34 2.08 -4.66 4.37
CA ALA A 34 3.34 -5.33 4.03
C ALA A 34 3.31 -6.87 4.20
N ASP A 35 2.23 -7.39 4.78
CA ASP A 35 2.06 -8.80 5.15
C ASP A 35 3.17 -9.29 6.11
N ASP A 36 4.26 -9.89 5.61
CA ASP A 36 5.42 -10.32 6.40
C ASP A 36 6.76 -9.84 5.78
N PRO A 37 7.33 -8.75 6.32
CA PRO A 37 8.61 -8.22 5.85
C PRO A 37 9.79 -9.21 5.96
N LEU A 38 9.76 -10.18 6.89
CA LEU A 38 10.83 -11.18 7.01
C LEU A 38 10.79 -12.18 5.85
N LEU A 39 9.60 -12.49 5.34
CA LEU A 39 9.41 -13.41 4.23
C LEU A 39 9.59 -12.74 2.86
N PHE A 40 9.13 -11.50 2.70
CA PHE A 40 9.09 -10.82 1.40
C PHE A 40 10.21 -9.79 1.20
N GLY A 41 10.81 -9.30 2.29
CA GLY A 41 11.89 -8.33 2.25
C GLY A 41 11.46 -6.91 1.87
N SER A 42 10.15 -6.64 1.81
CA SER A 42 9.57 -5.30 1.69
C SER A 42 8.88 -4.92 2.99
N ASP A 43 9.11 -3.68 3.42
CA ASP A 43 8.37 -3.07 4.52
C ASP A 43 7.19 -2.25 3.98
N LEU A 44 6.40 -1.68 4.89
CA LEU A 44 5.23 -0.90 4.51
C LEU A 44 5.58 0.34 3.68
N VAL A 45 6.74 0.96 3.91
CA VAL A 45 7.16 2.14 3.14
C VAL A 45 7.40 1.74 1.69
N ALA A 46 8.10 0.61 1.47
CA ALA A 46 8.33 0.09 0.12
C ALA A 46 7.03 -0.22 -0.63
N GLU A 47 5.99 -0.74 0.05
CA GLU A 47 4.68 -0.98 -0.58
C GLU A 47 3.99 0.33 -1.02
N TYR A 48 4.08 1.38 -0.21
CA TYR A 48 3.57 2.72 -0.59
C TYR A 48 4.38 3.35 -1.73
N GLU A 49 5.69 3.13 -1.78
CA GLU A 49 6.54 3.56 -2.90
C GLU A 49 6.14 2.86 -4.20
N VAL A 50 5.83 1.56 -4.16
CA VAL A 50 5.30 0.82 -5.31
C VAL A 50 3.94 1.40 -5.75
N CYS A 51 3.04 1.68 -4.80
CA CYS A 51 1.75 2.29 -5.12
C CYS A 51 1.92 3.65 -5.82
N ARG A 52 2.87 4.48 -5.38
CA ARG A 52 3.18 5.76 -6.00
C ARG A 52 3.82 5.61 -7.38
N THR A 53 4.90 4.83 -7.45
CA THR A 53 5.83 4.85 -8.60
C THR A 53 5.47 3.86 -9.70
N VAL A 54 4.83 2.74 -9.33
CA VAL A 54 4.45 1.67 -10.26
C VAL A 54 2.96 1.72 -10.59
N LEU A 55 2.11 1.91 -9.58
CA LEU A 55 0.65 1.98 -9.77
C LEU A 55 0.14 3.39 -10.09
N GLY A 56 0.99 4.42 -9.94
CA GLY A 56 0.65 5.79 -10.28
C GLY A 56 -0.39 6.45 -9.38
N LEU A 57 -0.55 5.98 -8.13
CA LEU A 57 -1.48 6.60 -7.19
C LEU A 57 -0.99 8.00 -6.80
N SER A 58 -1.93 8.96 -6.74
CA SER A 58 -1.69 10.31 -6.26
C SER A 58 -1.54 10.35 -4.73
N ASP A 59 -1.07 11.48 -4.20
CA ASP A 59 -0.95 11.67 -2.75
C ASP A 59 -2.31 11.58 -2.05
N GLU A 60 -3.37 12.10 -2.68
CA GLU A 60 -4.74 11.99 -2.18
C GLU A 60 -5.19 10.53 -2.11
N ALA A 61 -4.93 9.75 -3.16
CA ALA A 61 -5.29 8.32 -3.18
C ALA A 61 -4.50 7.53 -2.12
N LEU A 62 -3.21 7.84 -1.93
CA LEU A 62 -2.39 7.24 -0.87
C LEU A 62 -2.90 7.62 0.53
N ALA A 63 -3.32 8.88 0.72
CA ALA A 63 -3.92 9.33 1.96
C ALA A 63 -5.23 8.57 2.24
N ASP A 64 -6.08 8.37 1.23
CA ASP A 64 -7.36 7.65 1.40
C ASP A 64 -7.19 6.16 1.71
N VAL A 65 -6.17 5.53 1.13
CA VAL A 65 -5.76 4.16 1.50
C VAL A 65 -5.30 4.11 2.97
N ALA A 66 -4.51 5.09 3.42
CA ALA A 66 -4.08 5.18 4.80
C ALA A 66 -5.25 5.43 5.76
N ARG A 67 -6.15 6.38 5.43
CA ARG A 67 -7.37 6.67 6.21
C ARG A 67 -8.24 5.42 6.33
N THR A 68 -8.46 4.71 5.22
CA THR A 68 -9.23 3.46 5.17
C THR A 68 -8.69 2.42 6.14
N SER A 69 -7.37 2.31 6.23
CA SER A 69 -6.68 1.37 7.13
C SER A 69 -7.01 1.64 8.60
N PHE A 70 -7.09 2.90 9.02
CA PHE A 70 -7.42 3.26 10.40
C PHE A 70 -8.91 3.17 10.70
N VAL A 71 -9.79 3.72 9.85
CA VAL A 71 -11.24 3.72 10.09
C VAL A 71 -11.86 2.32 10.04
N SER A 72 -11.18 1.37 9.39
CA SER A 72 -11.60 -0.04 9.31
C SER A 72 -10.88 -0.95 10.32
N SER A 73 -10.03 -0.38 11.17
CA SER A 73 -9.26 -1.12 12.18
C SER A 73 -10.05 -1.32 13.48
N ALA A 74 -9.51 -2.18 14.35
CA ALA A 74 -9.98 -2.32 15.74
C ALA A 74 -9.30 -1.35 16.72
N ALA A 75 -8.62 -0.31 16.22
CA ALA A 75 -7.92 0.65 17.07
C ALA A 75 -8.90 1.48 17.93
N PRO A 76 -8.51 1.92 19.14
CA PRO A 76 -9.33 2.82 19.93
C PRO A 76 -9.60 4.15 19.21
N GLY A 77 -10.78 4.74 19.44
CA GLY A 77 -11.19 6.01 18.83
C GLY A 77 -10.15 7.13 18.88
N PRO A 78 -9.47 7.39 20.01
CA PRO A 78 -8.43 8.41 20.08
C PRO A 78 -7.22 8.14 19.16
N VAL A 79 -6.87 6.87 18.93
CA VAL A 79 -5.79 6.50 18.01
C VAL A 79 -6.20 6.78 16.58
N ILE A 80 -7.43 6.43 16.21
CA ILE A 80 -7.98 6.71 14.87
C ILE A 80 -8.00 8.22 14.62
N VAL A 81 -8.55 9.01 15.55
CA VAL A 81 -8.63 10.48 15.42
C VAL A 81 -7.25 11.10 15.23
N ARG A 82 -6.27 10.69 16.03
CA ARG A 82 -4.88 11.18 15.89
C ARG A 82 -4.29 10.79 14.54
N ALA A 83 -4.46 9.54 14.12
CA ALA A 83 -3.94 9.07 12.84
C ALA A 83 -4.54 9.81 11.63
N LEU A 84 -5.85 10.09 11.66
CA LEU A 84 -6.50 10.87 10.60
C LEU A 84 -5.93 12.30 10.53
N SER A 85 -5.72 12.94 11.68
CA SER A 85 -5.06 14.25 11.72
C SER A 85 -3.62 14.21 11.22
N ASP A 86 -2.86 13.17 11.56
CA ASP A 86 -1.48 12.99 11.08
C ASP A 86 -1.44 12.82 9.55
N ILE A 87 -2.44 12.12 8.97
CA ILE A 87 -2.58 11.94 7.51
C ILE A 87 -2.96 13.25 6.82
N ASP A 88 -3.89 14.04 7.39
CA ASP A 88 -4.28 15.34 6.83
C ASP A 88 -3.08 16.29 6.80
N VAL A 89 -2.28 16.34 7.86
CA VAL A 89 -1.04 17.13 7.92
C VAL A 89 -0.01 16.67 6.89
N TRP A 90 0.08 15.36 6.64
CA TRP A 90 0.98 14.83 5.62
C TRP A 90 0.56 15.22 4.20
N LEU A 91 -0.75 15.26 3.92
CA LEU A 91 -1.29 15.58 2.60
C LEU A 91 -1.14 17.08 2.25
N GLY A 92 -1.25 17.97 3.25
CA GLY A 92 -1.12 19.42 3.08
C GLY A 92 -2.39 20.18 3.44
#